data_AF-A0A2G9T6Y9-F1
#
_entry.id   AF-A0A2G9T6Y9-F1
#
_cell.length_a   1.000
_cell.length_b   1.000
_cell.length_c   1.000
_cell.angle_alpha   90.00
_cell.angle_beta   90.00
_cell.angle_gamma   90.00
#
_symmetry.space_group_name_H-M   'P 1'
#
loop_
_entity.id
_entity.type
_entity.pdbx_description
1 polymer ?
#
loop_
_entity_poly.entity_id
_entity_poly.type
_entity_poly.pdbx_seq_one_letter_code
_entity_poly.pdbx_strand_id
1 'polypeptide(L)' 'MPVFAPLMKIGMCRSYGATVVLKGDNIGKAKEHAMRLVMEKKYKYINGYDAPDILAGQGTLGLEILEQVSVFEPV' A
#
# COMPACT_ATOMS: atom_id res chain seq x y z
N MET A 1 -9.90 -3.78 1.55
CA MET A 1 -9.12 -4.77 2.33
C MET A 1 -9.90 -6.07 2.40
N PRO A 2 -9.24 -7.23 2.57
CA PRO A 2 -9.92 -8.50 2.86
C PRO A 2 -10.79 -8.38 4.12
N VAL A 3 -11.87 -9.16 4.20
CA VAL A 3 -12.78 -9.14 5.34
C VAL A 3 -12.13 -9.55 6.66
N PHE A 4 -11.05 -10.34 6.59
CA PHE A 4 -10.28 -10.82 7.75
C PHE A 4 -9.04 -9.97 8.04
N ALA A 5 -8.93 -8.75 7.48
CA ALA A 5 -7.80 -7.88 7.76
C ALA A 5 -7.73 -7.56 9.27
N PRO A 6 -6.52 -7.52 9.87
CA PRO A 6 -6.37 -7.21 11.29
C PRO A 6 -7.06 -5.90 11.69
N LEU A 7 -7.82 -5.92 12.79
CA LEU A 7 -8.59 -4.77 13.26
C LEU A 7 -7.74 -3.51 13.44
N MET A 8 -6.51 -3.66 13.92
CA MET A 8 -5.56 -2.55 14.05
C MET A 8 -5.30 -1.86 12.71
N LYS A 9 -5.09 -2.62 11.62
CA LYS A 9 -4.85 -2.05 10.28
C LYS A 9 -6.08 -1.31 9.76
N ILE A 10 -7.27 -1.86 10.00
CA ILE A 10 -8.55 -1.23 9.62
C ILE A 10 -8.75 0.07 10.41
N GLY A 11 -8.52 0.02 11.72
CA GLY A 11 -8.65 1.16 12.63
C GLY A 11 -7.72 2.31 12.25
N MET A 12 -6.44 2.02 12.01
CA MET A 12 -5.46 3.03 11.62
C MET A 12 -5.80 3.70 10.28
N CYS A 13 -6.23 2.94 9.26
CA CYS A 13 -6.64 3.56 8.00
C CYS A 13 -7.85 4.50 8.19
N ARG A 14 -8.82 4.10 9.01
CA ARG A 14 -9.98 4.94 9.32
C ARG A 14 -9.59 6.19 10.12
N SER A 15 -8.65 6.08 11.07
CA SER A 15 -8.17 7.24 11.83
C SER A 15 -7.43 8.26 10.97
N TYR A 16 -6.82 7.82 9.86
CA TYR A 16 -6.26 8.71 8.84
C TYR A 16 -7.29 9.25 7.83
N GLY A 17 -8.59 9.03 8.06
CA GLY A 17 -9.67 9.54 7.21
C GLY A 17 -10.01 8.67 5.99
N ALA A 18 -9.43 7.47 5.87
CA ALA A 18 -9.70 6.61 4.74
C ALA A 18 -11.10 5.96 4.83
N THR A 19 -11.80 5.91 3.69
CA THR A 19 -12.98 5.04 3.55
C THR A 19 -12.53 3.60 3.33
N VAL A 20 -12.60 2.78 4.37
CA VAL A 20 -12.18 1.36 4.30
C VAL A 20 -13.35 0.45 3.89
N VAL A 21 -13.24 -0.11 2.68
CA VAL A 21 -14.16 -1.16 2.18
C VAL A 21 -13.58 -2.53 2.49
N LEU A 22 -14.33 -3.37 3.21
CA LEU A 22 -13.98 -4.76 3.54
C LEU A 22 -14.67 -5.72 2.56
N LYS A 23 -13.91 -6.30 1.63
CA LYS A 23 -14.42 -7.21 0.61
C LYS A 23 -13.34 -8.19 0.18
N GLY A 24 -13.76 -9.42 -0.14
CA GLY A 24 -12.88 -10.51 -0.53
C GLY A 24 -12.35 -11.28 0.68
N ASP A 25 -12.11 -12.55 0.48
CA ASP A 25 -11.57 -13.50 1.46
C ASP A 25 -10.04 -13.49 1.53
N ASN A 26 -9.37 -12.94 0.51
CA ASN A 26 -7.94 -12.73 0.45
C ASN A 26 -7.59 -11.42 -0.25
N ILE A 27 -6.29 -11.09 -0.31
CA ILE A 27 -5.81 -9.83 -0.90
C ILE A 27 -6.10 -9.74 -2.41
N GLY A 28 -6.04 -10.87 -3.12
CA GLY A 28 -6.37 -10.94 -4.55
C GLY A 28 -7.84 -10.63 -4.81
N LYS A 29 -8.75 -11.23 -4.04
CA LYS A 29 -10.20 -10.94 -4.13
C LYS A 29 -10.56 -9.52 -3.69
N ALA A 30 -9.85 -8.98 -2.70
CA ALA A 30 -9.98 -7.57 -2.35
C ALA A 30 -9.54 -6.64 -3.49
N LYS A 31 -8.45 -6.99 -4.19
CA LYS A 31 -7.94 -6.26 -5.36
C LYS A 31 -8.91 -6.35 -6.55
N GLU A 32 -9.44 -7.53 -6.88
CA GLU A 32 -10.48 -7.68 -7.92
C GLU A 32 -11.65 -6.73 -7.66
N HIS A 33 -12.13 -6.64 -6.42
CA HIS A 33 -13.18 -5.70 -6.07
C HIS A 33 -12.75 -4.23 -6.20
N ALA A 34 -11.53 -3.89 -5.80
CA ALA A 34 -11.00 -2.53 -5.97
C ALA A 34 -10.92 -2.13 -7.45
N MET A 35 -10.50 -3.04 -8.33
CA MET A 35 -10.43 -2.80 -9.77
C MET A 35 -11.83 -2.59 -10.39
N ARG A 36 -12.86 -3.27 -9.88
CA ARG A 36 -14.24 -2.97 -10.27
C ARG A 36 -14.66 -1.56 -9.87
N LEU A 37 -14.36 -1.14 -8.64
CA LEU A 37 -14.68 0.21 -8.16
C LEU A 37 -13.95 1.30 -8.96
N VAL A 38 -12.73 1.03 -9.41
CA VAL A 38 -11.99 1.91 -10.33
C VAL A 38 -12.80 2.17 -11.60
N MET A 39 -13.34 1.12 -12.22
CA MET A 39 -14.18 1.25 -13.42
C MET A 39 -15.52 1.91 -13.12
N GLU A 40 -16.24 1.44 -12.10
CA GLU A 40 -17.60 1.88 -11.75
C GLU A 40 -17.64 3.33 -11.27
N LYS A 41 -16.64 3.76 -10.49
CA LYS A 41 -16.61 5.08 -9.83
C LYS A 41 -15.56 6.02 -10.40
N LYS A 42 -14.86 5.62 -11.46
CA LYS A 42 -13.77 6.39 -12.10
C LYS A 42 -12.67 6.78 -11.11
N TYR A 43 -12.36 5.90 -10.17
CA TYR A 43 -11.26 6.12 -9.24
C TYR A 43 -9.91 5.86 -9.90
N LYS A 44 -8.84 6.45 -9.38
CA LYS A 44 -7.46 6.08 -9.75
C LYS A 44 -7.00 4.93 -8.86
N TYR A 45 -6.56 3.83 -9.46
CA TYR A 45 -5.89 2.76 -8.72
C TYR A 45 -4.46 3.18 -8.39
N ILE A 46 -4.08 3.09 -7.12
CA ILE A 46 -2.70 3.28 -6.67
C ILE A 46 -2.13 1.91 -6.34
N ASN A 47 -1.11 1.48 -7.08
CA ASN A 47 -0.40 0.25 -6.77
C ASN A 47 0.39 0.45 -5.48
N GLY A 48 0.41 -0.55 -4.58
CA GLY A 48 1.10 -0.44 -3.30
C GLY A 48 2.60 -0.75 -3.36
N TYR A 49 3.13 -1.26 -4.48
CA TYR A 49 4.54 -1.65 -4.59
C TYR A 49 5.07 -1.62 -6.03
N ASP A 50 4.28 -2.05 -7.01
CA ASP A 50 4.72 -2.23 -8.40
C ASP A 50 4.27 -1.06 -9.29
N ALA A 51 4.86 0.11 -9.05
CA ALA A 51 4.72 1.30 -9.89
C ALA A 51 5.97 2.20 -9.78
N PRO A 52 6.40 2.86 -10.86
CA PRO A 52 7.63 3.67 -10.87
C PRO A 52 7.70 4.72 -9.73
N ASP A 53 6.62 5.47 -9.53
CA ASP A 53 6.58 6.51 -8.48
C ASP A 53 6.66 5.92 -7.06
N ILE A 54 6.08 4.74 -6.86
CA ILE A 54 6.10 4.04 -5.57
C ILE A 54 7.51 3.52 -5.28
N LEU A 55 8.15 2.90 -6.27
CA LEU A 55 9.52 2.40 -6.20
C LEU A 55 10.51 3.54 -5.96
N ALA A 56 10.38 4.64 -6.71
CA ALA A 56 11.19 5.84 -6.53
C ALA A 56 11.03 6.42 -5.12
N GLY A 57 9.80 6.49 -4.61
CA GLY A 57 9.53 6.91 -3.23
C GLY A 57 10.15 5.97 -2.18
N GLN A 58 10.13 4.66 -2.38
CA GLN A 58 10.79 3.73 -1.45
C GLN A 58 12.33 3.87 -1.50
N GLY A 59 12.88 4.23 -2.66
CA GLY A 59 14.32 4.42 -2.86
C GLY A 59 14.92 5.56 -2.05
N THR A 60 14.12 6.52 -1.55
CA THR A 60 14.65 7.62 -0.73
C THR A 60 15.27 7.11 0.57
N LEU A 61 14.74 6.02 1.14
CA LEU A 61 15.34 5.36 2.30
C LEU A 61 16.77 4.89 2.01
N GLY A 62 17.03 4.39 0.80
CA GLY A 62 18.38 3.99 0.38
C GLY A 62 19.33 5.19 0.32
N LEU A 63 18.85 6.34 -0.14
CA LEU A 63 19.63 7.59 -0.14
C LEU A 63 19.95 8.02 1.29
N GLU A 64 18.96 8.01 2.18
CA GLU A 64 19.15 8.36 3.60
C GLU A 64 20.18 7.45 4.28
N ILE A 65 20.15 6.13 4.02
CA ILE A 65 21.12 5.18 4.56
C ILE A 65 22.53 5.50 4.07
N LEU A 66 22.71 5.73 2.77
CA LEU A 66 24.03 6.04 2.18
C LEU A 66 24.61 7.36 2.73
N GLU A 67 23.76 8.33 3.02
CA GLU A 67 24.17 9.60 3.63
C GLU A 67 24.54 9.46 5.10
N GLN A 68 23.85 8.59 5.86
CA GLN A 68 23.98 8.49 7.31
C GLN A 68 24.98 7.42 7.78
N VAL A 69 25.29 6.42 6.96
CA VAL A 69 26.14 5.28 7.33
C VAL A 69 27.43 5.28 6.51
N SER A 70 28.56 5.50 7.18
CA SER A 70 29.88 5.60 6.53
C SER A 70 30.51 4.25 6.12
N VAL A 71 30.01 3.14 6.65
CA VAL A 71 30.48 1.78 6.32
C VAL A 71 29.26 0.89 6.15
N PHE A 72 28.99 0.49 4.90
CA PHE A 72 27.95 -0.47 4.59
C PHE A 72 28.60 -1.85 4.40
N GLU A 73 28.40 -2.76 5.36
CA GLU A 73 28.66 -4.18 5.15
C GLU A 73 27.34 -4.86 4.77
N PRO A 74 27.18 -5.33 3.51
CA PRO A 74 25.99 -6.07 3.11
C PRO A 74 25.91 -7.40 3.86
N VAL A 75 24.71 -7.74 4.34
CA VAL A 75 24.36 -9.06 4.91
C VAL A 75 24.09 -10.06 3.79
#